data_AF-A0A060SNI1-F1
#
_entry.id   AF-A0A060SNI1-F1
#
_cell.length_a   1.000
_cell.length_b   1.000
_cell.length_c   1.000
_cell.angle_alpha   90.00
_cell.angle_beta   90.00
_cell.angle_gamma   90.00
#
_symmetry.space_group_name_H-M   'P 1'
#
loop_
_entity.id
_entity.type
_entity.pdbx_description
1 polymer ?
#
loop_
_entity_poly.entity_id
_entity_poly.type
_entity_poly.pdbx_seq_one_letter_code
_entity_poly.pdbx_strand_id
1 'polypeptide(L)'
;MQGGRLIPQEGVDRQEYIDQHVECVARWKLLLKTDPERVVRVLTSTGWGTETIDGDTAWDAPYIIELLEEASLEPQTTTWKNLVNAGSLLHFANVL
;
A
#
# COMPACT_ATOMS: atom_id res chain seq x y z
N MET A 1 8.05 1.71 26.49
CA MET A 1 8.79 2.52 25.50
C MET A 1 8.02 2.43 24.20
N GLN A 2 7.57 3.57 23.69
CA GLN A 2 6.76 3.66 22.46
C GLN A 2 7.65 3.30 21.26
N GLY A 3 7.27 2.28 20.49
CA GLY A 3 7.88 2.00 19.20
C GLY A 3 7.48 3.08 18.22
N GLY A 4 8.28 4.14 18.13
CA GLY A 4 8.08 5.20 17.15
C GLY A 4 8.34 4.65 15.75
N ARG A 5 7.32 4.68 14.89
CA ARG A 5 7.44 4.40 13.46
C ARG A 5 8.57 5.27 12.90
N LEU A 6 9.62 4.65 12.38
CA LEU A 6 10.72 5.37 11.74
C LEU A 6 10.17 5.97 10.44
N ILE A 7 10.10 7.29 10.41
CA ILE A 7 9.91 8.05 9.17
C ILE A 7 11.20 7.87 8.35
N PRO A 8 11.13 7.48 7.06
CA PRO A 8 12.30 7.49 6.20
C PRO A 8 12.98 8.85 6.27
N GLN A 9 14.20 8.89 6.82
CA GLN A 9 15.03 10.08 6.82
C GLN A 9 15.43 10.36 5.35
N GLU A 10 15.58 11.63 4.96
CA GLU A 10 16.08 11.97 3.62
C GLU A 10 17.42 11.23 3.38
N GLY A 11 17.44 10.32 2.40
CA GLY A 11 18.61 9.50 2.06
C GLY A 11 18.56 8.03 2.45
N VAL A 12 17.49 7.52 3.07
CA VAL A 12 17.30 6.08 3.28
C VAL A 12 16.88 5.41 1.98
N ASP A 13 17.59 4.35 1.57
CA ASP A 13 17.22 3.53 0.43
C ASP A 13 15.84 2.91 0.67
N ARG A 14 14.93 3.01 -0.31
CA ARG A 14 13.58 2.44 -0.22
C ARG A 14 13.66 0.95 0.14
N GLN A 15 14.57 0.21 -0.46
CA GLN A 15 14.73 -1.22 -0.20
C GLN A 15 15.21 -1.47 1.23
N GLU A 16 16.17 -0.68 1.71
CA GLU A 16 16.65 -0.77 3.10
C GLU A 16 15.53 -0.48 4.11
N TYR A 17 14.65 0.47 3.81
CA TYR A 17 13.47 0.75 4.64
C TYR A 17 12.47 -0.42 4.64
N ILE A 18 12.23 -1.04 3.49
CA ILE A 18 11.33 -2.18 3.32
C ILE A 18 11.85 -3.40 4.08
N ASP A 19 13.14 -3.69 3.93
CA ASP A 19 13.81 -4.84 4.57
C ASP A 19 13.74 -4.77 6.11
N GLN A 20 13.66 -3.56 6.67
CA GLN A 20 13.50 -3.35 8.11
C GLN A 20 12.07 -3.58 8.62
N HIS A 21 11.08 -3.74 7.74
CA HIS A 21 9.65 -3.81 8.07
C HIS A 21 8.95 -4.99 7.37
N VAL A 22 9.54 -6.18 7.47
CA VAL A 22 9.05 -7.41 6.80
C VAL A 22 7.60 -7.75 7.19
N GLU A 23 7.19 -7.45 8.42
CA GLU A 23 5.82 -7.65 8.88
C GLU A 23 4.81 -6.74 8.16
N CYS A 24 5.20 -5.52 7.80
CA CYS A 24 4.37 -4.61 7.02
C CYS A 24 4.20 -5.15 5.59
N VAL A 25 5.29 -5.63 4.98
CA VAL A 25 5.26 -6.25 3.64
C VAL A 25 4.35 -7.48 3.64
N ALA A 26 4.48 -8.37 4.63
CA ALA A 26 3.66 -9.57 4.73
C ALA A 26 2.16 -9.24 4.88
N ARG A 27 1.82 -8.23 5.69
CA ARG A 27 0.45 -7.72 5.84
C ARG A 27 -0.10 -7.23 4.51
N TRP A 28 0.63 -6.36 3.82
CA TRP A 28 0.18 -5.79 2.55
C TRP A 28 0.05 -6.86 1.46
N LYS A 29 0.96 -7.84 1.42
CA LYS A 29 0.88 -8.97 0.49
C LYS A 29 -0.39 -9.82 0.66
N LEU A 30 -0.89 -9.94 1.90
CA LEU A 30 -2.19 -10.57 2.16
C LEU A 30 -3.33 -9.68 1.68
N LEU A 31 -3.30 -8.39 2.02
CA LEU A 31 -4.35 -7.43 1.67
C LEU A 31 -4.49 -7.25 0.15
N LEU A 32 -3.41 -7.31 -0.62
CA LEU A 32 -3.48 -7.32 -2.10
C LEU A 32 -4.42 -8.40 -2.66
N LYS A 33 -4.55 -9.53 -1.96
CA LYS A 33 -5.37 -10.66 -2.38
C LYS A 33 -6.78 -10.60 -1.80
N THR A 34 -6.90 -10.15 -0.55
CA THR A 34 -8.15 -10.26 0.23
C THR A 34 -8.97 -8.98 0.27
N ASP A 35 -8.32 -7.81 0.14
CA ASP A 35 -8.94 -6.49 0.24
C ASP A 35 -8.22 -5.46 -0.67
N PRO A 36 -8.38 -5.59 -1.99
CA PRO A 36 -7.75 -4.69 -2.96
C PRO A 36 -8.25 -3.25 -2.86
N GLU A 37 -9.46 -3.02 -2.34
CA GLU A 37 -10.02 -1.67 -2.16
C GLU A 37 -9.28 -0.90 -1.08
N ARG A 38 -8.96 -1.57 0.04
CA ARG A 38 -8.14 -0.98 1.10
C ARG A 38 -6.74 -0.62 0.61
N VAL A 39 -6.13 -1.48 -0.20
CA VAL A 39 -4.81 -1.22 -0.81
C VAL A 39 -4.84 0.06 -1.66
N VAL A 40 -5.83 0.18 -2.55
CA VAL A 40 -5.99 1.37 -3.41
C VAL A 40 -6.29 2.62 -2.57
N ARG A 41 -7.07 2.50 -1.49
CA ARG A 41 -7.41 3.61 -0.60
C ARG A 41 -6.18 4.21 0.06
N VAL A 42 -5.22 3.40 0.49
CA VAL A 42 -3.96 3.89 1.07
C VAL A 42 -3.16 4.67 0.04
N LEU A 43 -3.07 4.17 -1.20
CA LEU A 43 -2.34 4.85 -2.28
C LEU A 43 -2.98 6.18 -2.72
N THR A 44 -4.28 6.33 -2.50
CA THR A 44 -5.03 7.55 -2.81
C THR A 44 -5.22 8.46 -1.61
N SER A 45 -4.77 8.05 -0.43
CA SER A 45 -4.82 8.87 0.78
C SER A 45 -3.91 10.09 0.60
N THR A 46 -4.50 11.27 0.76
CA THR A 46 -3.75 12.54 0.72
C THR A 46 -3.54 13.03 2.16
N GLY A 47 -2.28 13.32 2.51
CA GLY A 47 -1.92 13.87 3.83
C GLY A 47 -1.07 12.92 4.68
N TRP A 48 -0.04 13.48 5.34
CA TRP A 48 1.02 12.73 6.03
C TRP A 48 0.65 12.32 7.48
N GLY A 49 -0.64 12.36 7.84
CA GLY A 49 -1.08 12.14 9.22
C GLY A 49 -2.45 11.47 9.38
N THR A 50 -3.05 10.99 8.29
CA THR A 50 -4.33 10.28 8.32
C THR A 50 -4.07 8.78 8.55
N GLU A 51 -4.16 8.37 9.82
CA GLU A 51 -4.27 6.96 10.17
C GLU A 51 -5.74 6.52 9.95
N THR A 52 -5.95 5.45 9.19
CA THR A 52 -7.28 4.86 9.02
C THR A 52 -7.71 4.16 10.32
N ILE A 53 -9.00 3.83 10.46
CA ILE A 53 -9.49 3.01 11.58
C ILE A 53 -8.77 1.66 11.67
N ASP A 54 -8.24 1.19 10.54
CA ASP A 54 -7.51 -0.07 10.45
C ASP A 54 -5.99 0.07 10.65
N GLY A 55 -5.51 1.26 11.01
CA GLY A 55 -4.11 1.55 11.32
C GLY A 55 -3.20 1.78 10.10
N ASP A 56 -3.79 1.99 8.93
CA ASP A 56 -3.05 2.27 7.70
C ASP A 56 -2.71 3.76 7.59
N THR A 57 -1.57 4.06 6.99
CA THR A 57 -1.07 5.42 6.85
C THR A 57 -0.46 5.63 5.47
N ALA A 58 -0.28 6.89 5.06
CA ALA A 58 0.46 7.21 3.83
C ALA A 58 1.89 6.60 3.80
N TRP A 59 2.46 6.29 4.97
CA TRP A 59 3.76 5.61 5.11
C TRP A 59 3.76 4.15 4.67
N ASP A 60 2.59 3.56 4.46
CA ASP A 60 2.47 2.21 3.92
C ASP A 60 2.68 2.15 2.40
N ALA A 61 2.63 3.29 1.72
CA ALA A 61 2.72 3.37 0.26
C ALA A 61 3.99 2.73 -0.33
N PRO A 62 5.21 2.89 0.23
CA PRO A 62 6.40 2.24 -0.32
C PRO A 62 6.30 0.72 -0.39
N TYR A 63 5.77 0.07 0.67
CA TYR A 63 5.58 -1.39 0.69
C TYR A 63 4.55 -1.83 -0.36
N ILE A 64 3.46 -1.06 -0.48
CA ILE A 64 2.40 -1.36 -1.45
C ILE A 64 2.92 -1.22 -2.88
N ILE A 65 3.69 -0.17 -3.18
CA ILE A 65 4.22 0.08 -4.52
C ILE A 65 5.13 -1.06 -4.98
N GLU A 66 6.04 -1.55 -4.14
CA GLU A 66 6.91 -2.69 -4.48
C GLU A 66 6.08 -3.94 -4.81
N LEU A 67 5.07 -4.25 -3.99
CA LEU A 67 4.18 -5.40 -4.21
C LEU A 67 3.33 -5.24 -5.48
N LEU A 68 2.96 -4.01 -5.84
CA LEU A 68 2.25 -3.72 -7.09
C LEU A 68 3.17 -3.84 -8.30
N GLU A 69 4.43 -3.42 -8.21
CA GLU A 69 5.43 -3.61 -9.25
C GLU A 69 5.58 -5.12 -9.55
N GLU A 70 5.74 -5.95 -8.52
CA GLU A 70 5.75 -7.42 -8.67
C GLU A 70 4.46 -7.94 -9.32
N ALA A 71 3.30 -7.55 -8.80
CA ALA A 71 2.01 -8.03 -9.31
C ALA A 71 1.73 -7.60 -10.76
N SER A 72 2.25 -6.44 -11.18
CA SER A 72 2.08 -5.91 -12.53
C SER A 72 2.79 -6.74 -13.61
N LEU A 73 3.78 -7.54 -13.22
CA LEU A 73 4.48 -8.46 -14.12
C LEU A 73 3.59 -9.65 -14.53
N GLU A 74 2.52 -9.92 -13.77
CA GLU A 74 1.57 -11.00 -14.03
C GLU A 74 0.12 -10.48 -14.19
N PRO A 75 -0.17 -9.69 -15.24
CA PRO A 75 -1.45 -8.99 -15.38
C PRO A 75 -2.66 -9.92 -15.59
N GLN A 76 -2.43 -11.18 -15.96
CA GLN A 76 -3.45 -12.20 -16.12
C GLN A 76 -4.03 -12.70 -14.79
N THR A 77 -3.35 -12.48 -13.67
CA THR A 77 -3.75 -12.98 -12.35
C THR A 77 -5.04 -12.30 -11.86
N THR A 78 -5.83 -13.03 -11.10
CA THR A 78 -7.03 -12.49 -10.46
C THR A 78 -6.69 -11.34 -9.51
N THR A 79 -5.55 -11.44 -8.80
CA THR A 79 -5.03 -10.40 -7.92
C THR A 79 -4.87 -9.06 -8.65
N TRP A 80 -4.13 -9.06 -9.77
CA TRP A 80 -3.92 -7.84 -10.56
C TRP A 80 -5.24 -7.27 -11.09
N LYS A 81 -6.09 -8.12 -11.66
CA LYS A 81 -7.41 -7.69 -12.18
C LYS A 81 -8.27 -7.05 -11.10
N ASN A 82 -8.29 -7.63 -9.90
CA ASN A 82 -9.06 -7.10 -8.78
C ASN A 82 -8.52 -5.74 -8.30
N LEU A 83 -7.20 -5.55 -8.29
CA LEU A 83 -6.57 -4.27 -7.95
C LEU A 83 -6.92 -3.18 -8.97
N VAL A 84 -6.82 -3.49 -10.28
CA VAL A 84 -7.21 -2.54 -11.34
C VAL A 84 -8.69 -2.18 -11.28
N ASN A 85 -9.55 -3.17 -11.01
CA ASN A 85 -10.99 -2.94 -10.85
C ASN A 85 -11.27 -2.04 -9.64
N ALA A 86 -10.65 -2.30 -8.49
CA ALA A 86 -10.78 -1.47 -7.29
C ALA A 86 -10.30 -0.03 -7.53
N GLY A 87 -9.16 0.14 -8.22
CA GLY A 87 -8.65 1.45 -8.63
C GLY A 87 -9.62 2.20 -9.54
N SER A 88 -10.18 1.52 -10.52
CA SER A 88 -11.14 2.09 -11.46
C SER A 88 -12.42 2.53 -10.76
N LEU A 89 -12.98 1.69 -9.89
CA LEU A 89 -14.18 2.01 -9.11
C LEU A 89 -13.95 3.21 -8.19
N LEU A 90 -12.80 3.28 -7.50
CA LEU A 90 -12.48 4.41 -6.64
C LEU A 90 -12.30 5.71 -7.44
N HIS A 91 -11.68 5.65 -8.63
CA HIS A 91 -11.58 6.81 -9.51
C HIS A 91 -12.95 7.37 -9.88
N PHE A 92 -13.90 6.51 -10.24
CA PHE A 92 -15.28 6.94 -10.54
C PHE A 92 -16.01 7.48 -9.30
N ALA A 93 -15.79 6.91 -8.11
CA ALA A 93 -16.39 7.40 -6.87
C ALA A 93 -15.92 8.82 -6.48
N ASN A 94 -14.73 9.24 -6.92
CA ASN A 94 -14.18 10.57 -6.65
C ASN A 94 -14.56 11.64 -7.70
N VAL A 95 -15.27 11.26 -8.76
CA VAL A 95 -15.66 12.15 -9.88
C VAL A 95 -17.17 12.47 -9.87
N LEU A 96 -17.95 11.80 -9.00
CA LEU A 96 -19.39 12.05 -8.77
C LEU A 96 -19.61 12.83 -7.47
#